data_AF-A0A958ATX7-F1
#
_entry.id   AF-A0A958ATX7-F1
#
_cell.length_a   1.000
_cell.length_b   1.000
_cell.length_c   1.000
_cell.angle_alpha   90.00
_cell.angle_beta   90.00
_cell.angle_gamma   90.00
#
_symmetry.space_group_name_H-M   'P 1'
#
loop_
_entity.id
_entity.type
_entity.pdbx_description
1 polymer ?
#
loop_
_entity_poly.entity_id
_entity_poly.type
_entity_poly.pdbx_seq_one_letter_code
_entity_poly.pdbx_strand_id
1 'polypeptide(L)'
;MIKSGASMLGVGFVLLVFGWWVIVQLPEHQPDAMTGTPVFDPTPLLTPANGATLTDPSPTFDWFEASGGTGSLTYTLVITGPTGSQTQSVTTISSTHSVTTPLVNGAYSWSVQATDSTGADSGFVAPYNFTVAAMYYTYLPVLEKPACPVSSANSYQLIPFSGSPTDRPDSQHGDLNLALRGYSITNAAKQLVNYSGGTDSNAPRLAGLFSPNSFTAIPTVYRVNGWDWGCGSQGCATGPITDWDVTLLGLATNKGQPINIPERGPEIYGGGYRAIVLYAAERRITLAYTREDTVANGYSVHIENVCVDPNLLALYQSQVGAGGFRVSNQLPGLRNDQPIGTAFGGEIQVAVRDRGAFMDPRSCKDWWAKDVACSQGITIDKEHPTGVGHKK
;
A
#
# COMPACT_ATOMS: atom_id res chain seq x y z
N MET A 1 -98.25 1.55 -37.43
CA MET A 1 -99.42 2.44 -37.42
C MET A 1 -99.17 3.56 -36.41
N ILE A 2 -99.16 4.79 -36.91
CA ILE A 2 -99.65 6.05 -36.31
C ILE A 2 -99.03 6.55 -34.98
N LYS A 3 -98.23 7.63 -35.13
CA LYS A 3 -98.17 8.95 -34.41
C LYS A 3 -98.04 8.96 -32.87
N SER A 4 -97.47 9.94 -32.17
CA SER A 4 -96.95 11.32 -32.37
C SER A 4 -96.31 11.69 -31.00
N GLY A 5 -95.24 12.47 -30.88
CA GLY A 5 -95.24 13.93 -31.04
C GLY A 5 -95.30 14.66 -29.68
N ALA A 6 -94.13 15.16 -29.25
CA ALA A 6 -93.85 16.48 -28.66
C ALA A 6 -94.50 16.99 -27.35
N SER A 7 -93.60 17.41 -26.44
CA SER A 7 -93.49 18.77 -25.87
C SER A 7 -94.24 19.16 -24.57
N MET A 8 -93.41 19.29 -23.53
CA MET A 8 -93.21 20.44 -22.61
C MET A 8 -94.28 20.95 -21.62
N LEU A 9 -93.76 21.08 -20.39
CA LEU A 9 -93.82 22.21 -19.45
C LEU A 9 -95.06 22.41 -18.57
N GLY A 10 -94.81 22.28 -17.26
CA GLY A 10 -94.84 23.43 -16.35
C GLY A 10 -95.89 23.36 -15.24
N VAL A 11 -95.51 23.10 -13.98
CA VAL A 11 -95.11 24.05 -12.91
C VAL A 11 -96.26 24.27 -11.90
N GLY A 12 -95.94 24.12 -10.61
CA GLY A 12 -96.49 24.96 -9.53
C GLY A 12 -96.97 24.23 -8.28
N PHE A 13 -96.24 24.34 -7.16
CA PHE A 13 -96.61 25.15 -5.96
C PHE A 13 -95.62 24.92 -4.80
N VAL A 14 -95.41 25.97 -3.99
CA VAL A 14 -94.52 26.05 -2.82
C VAL A 14 -95.36 26.45 -1.59
N LEU A 15 -95.11 25.87 -0.40
CA LEU A 15 -95.20 26.62 0.89
C LEU A 15 -94.41 25.97 2.06
N LEU A 16 -93.32 26.66 2.41
CA LEU A 16 -92.60 26.88 3.70
C LEU A 16 -92.90 26.03 4.96
N VAL A 17 -91.88 25.29 5.42
CA VAL A 17 -91.44 25.20 6.84
C VAL A 17 -89.90 25.10 6.88
N PHE A 18 -89.30 25.79 7.85
CA PHE A 18 -87.88 26.14 7.96
C PHE A 18 -86.91 24.95 8.17
N GLY A 19 -85.72 25.06 7.57
CA GLY A 19 -84.53 24.25 7.87
C GLY A 19 -84.18 23.20 6.81
N TRP A 20 -83.92 23.65 5.58
CA TRP A 20 -83.78 22.81 4.40
C TRP A 20 -82.55 21.90 4.46
N TRP A 21 -82.77 20.60 4.31
CA TRP A 21 -81.75 19.67 3.84
C TRP A 21 -81.30 20.14 2.46
N VAL A 22 -80.06 20.59 2.36
CA VAL A 22 -79.44 20.91 1.08
C VAL A 22 -79.29 19.59 0.32
N ILE A 23 -80.13 19.40 -0.68
CA ILE A 23 -79.87 18.50 -1.79
C ILE A 23 -78.64 19.09 -2.48
N VAL A 24 -77.48 18.45 -2.28
CA VAL A 24 -76.27 18.79 -3.02
C VAL A 24 -76.52 18.38 -4.46
N GLN A 25 -76.93 19.35 -5.26
CA GLN A 25 -76.83 19.32 -6.71
C GLN A 25 -75.32 19.27 -7.00
N LEU A 26 -74.84 18.11 -7.48
CA LEU A 26 -73.47 17.97 -7.95
C LEU A 26 -73.24 19.01 -9.04
N PRO A 27 -72.20 19.86 -8.93
CA PRO A 27 -71.88 20.81 -9.98
C PRO A 27 -71.52 20.07 -11.25
N GLU A 28 -72.09 20.59 -12.33
CA GLU A 28 -71.81 20.30 -13.72
C GLU A 28 -70.29 20.15 -13.96
N HIS A 29 -69.91 19.00 -14.51
CA HIS A 29 -68.52 18.68 -14.81
C HIS A 29 -68.06 19.60 -15.95
N GLN A 30 -67.35 20.66 -15.59
CA GLN A 30 -66.48 21.38 -16.50
C GLN A 30 -65.51 20.36 -17.14
N PRO A 31 -65.33 20.35 -18.47
CA PRO A 31 -64.39 19.45 -19.12
C PRO A 31 -62.97 20.01 -18.92
N ASP A 32 -62.29 19.55 -17.86
CA ASP A 32 -60.86 19.77 -17.73
C ASP A 32 -60.13 18.81 -18.67
N ALA A 33 -59.45 19.40 -19.67
CA ALA A 33 -58.37 18.89 -20.52
C ALA A 33 -58.46 17.44 -21.02
N MET A 34 -58.67 17.29 -22.33
CA MET A 34 -58.34 16.08 -23.09
C MET A 34 -56.88 15.65 -22.82
N THR A 35 -56.66 14.64 -21.99
CA THR A 35 -55.50 13.76 -22.15
C THR A 35 -55.82 12.86 -23.34
N GLY A 36 -55.19 13.14 -24.48
CA GLY A 36 -55.42 12.40 -25.72
C GLY A 36 -55.31 10.89 -25.49
N THR A 37 -56.23 10.14 -26.07
CA THR A 37 -56.08 8.69 -26.21
C THR A 37 -54.73 8.38 -26.85
N PRO A 38 -53.95 7.41 -26.32
CA PRO A 38 -52.68 6.99 -26.93
C PRO A 38 -52.82 6.81 -28.44
N VAL A 39 -51.90 7.39 -29.20
CA VAL A 39 -52.01 7.44 -30.67
C VAL A 39 -51.66 6.07 -31.29
N PHE A 40 -50.88 5.25 -30.57
CA PHE A 40 -50.50 3.90 -30.96
C PHE A 40 -50.18 3.04 -29.73
N ASP A 41 -49.98 1.73 -29.93
CA ASP A 41 -49.95 0.77 -28.83
C ASP A 41 -48.72 0.92 -27.92
N PRO A 42 -48.91 0.87 -26.59
CA PRO A 42 -47.82 0.97 -25.61
C PRO A 42 -46.89 -0.26 -25.61
N THR A 43 -45.63 -0.07 -25.18
CA THR A 43 -44.60 -1.13 -25.15
C THR A 43 -44.71 -2.05 -23.92
N PRO A 44 -45.00 -3.36 -24.06
CA PRO A 44 -44.94 -4.25 -22.91
C PRO A 44 -43.52 -4.36 -22.33
N LEU A 45 -43.43 -4.27 -21.00
CA LEU A 45 -42.17 -4.33 -20.25
C LEU A 45 -41.70 -5.78 -20.06
N LEU A 46 -40.39 -6.04 -20.19
CA LEU A 46 -39.79 -7.37 -20.06
C LEU A 46 -38.97 -7.50 -18.78
N THR A 47 -37.84 -6.79 -18.70
CA THR A 47 -36.90 -6.90 -17.58
C THR A 47 -36.49 -5.52 -17.07
N PRO A 48 -36.31 -5.32 -15.75
CA PRO A 48 -36.67 -6.22 -14.65
C PRO A 48 -38.18 -6.52 -14.58
N ALA A 49 -38.54 -7.78 -14.32
CA ALA A 49 -39.93 -8.21 -14.24
C ALA A 49 -40.66 -7.58 -13.03
N ASN A 50 -41.98 -7.42 -13.13
CA ASN A 50 -42.78 -6.87 -12.03
C ASN A 50 -42.67 -7.74 -10.77
N GLY A 51 -42.26 -7.13 -9.65
CA GLY A 51 -41.98 -7.77 -8.36
C GLY A 51 -40.58 -8.40 -8.24
N ALA A 52 -39.69 -8.24 -9.23
CA ALA A 52 -38.36 -8.85 -9.18
C ALA A 52 -37.50 -8.31 -8.02
N THR A 53 -36.67 -9.18 -7.46
CA THR A 53 -35.58 -8.78 -6.55
C THR A 53 -34.25 -8.99 -7.26
N LEU A 54 -33.47 -7.92 -7.36
CA LEU A 54 -32.21 -7.86 -8.10
C LEU A 54 -31.05 -7.83 -7.12
N THR A 55 -30.07 -8.69 -7.32
CA THR A 55 -28.80 -8.69 -6.59
C THR A 55 -27.70 -7.91 -7.32
N ASP A 56 -27.92 -7.61 -8.60
CA ASP A 56 -27.09 -6.71 -9.40
C ASP A 56 -27.66 -5.27 -9.29
N PRO A 57 -26.89 -4.30 -8.78
CA PRO A 57 -27.33 -2.91 -8.67
C PRO A 57 -27.31 -2.15 -10.01
N SER A 58 -26.81 -2.74 -11.10
CA SER A 58 -26.74 -2.11 -12.42
C SER A 58 -27.60 -2.86 -13.46
N PRO A 59 -28.93 -2.95 -13.25
CA PRO A 59 -29.77 -3.75 -14.14
C PRO A 59 -29.86 -3.17 -15.55
N THR A 60 -30.13 -4.09 -16.49
CA THR A 60 -30.57 -3.75 -17.84
C THR A 60 -32.09 -3.76 -17.89
N PHE A 61 -32.65 -2.67 -18.39
CA PHE A 61 -34.05 -2.53 -18.74
C PHE A 61 -34.26 -2.99 -20.17
N ASP A 62 -35.31 -3.75 -20.39
CA ASP A 62 -35.68 -4.31 -21.70
C ASP A 62 -37.19 -4.30 -21.85
N TRP A 63 -37.67 -3.90 -23.02
CA TRP A 63 -39.09 -3.81 -23.38
C TRP A 63 -39.28 -4.21 -24.84
N PHE A 64 -40.51 -4.52 -25.24
CA PHE A 64 -40.81 -4.73 -26.65
C PHE A 64 -40.90 -3.41 -27.40
N GLU A 65 -40.49 -3.40 -28.67
CA GLU A 65 -40.70 -2.26 -29.57
C GLU A 65 -42.20 -1.93 -29.70
N ALA A 66 -42.54 -0.64 -29.76
CA ALA A 66 -43.93 -0.21 -29.93
C ALA A 66 -44.41 -0.47 -31.36
N SER A 67 -45.71 -0.74 -31.52
CA SER A 67 -46.34 -0.94 -32.83
C SER A 67 -47.35 0.16 -33.16
N GLY A 68 -47.45 0.51 -34.45
CA GLY A 68 -48.44 1.47 -34.96
C GLY A 68 -47.97 2.93 -35.03
N GLY A 69 -46.76 3.24 -34.57
CA GLY A 69 -46.14 4.57 -34.70
C GLY A 69 -45.57 4.86 -36.09
N THR A 70 -45.38 6.15 -36.41
CA THR A 70 -44.87 6.59 -37.72
C THR A 70 -43.36 6.88 -37.69
N GLY A 71 -42.60 6.22 -38.57
CA GLY A 71 -41.16 6.45 -38.73
C GLY A 71 -40.32 5.86 -37.60
N SER A 72 -39.14 6.43 -37.35
CA SER A 72 -38.26 5.98 -36.26
C SER A 72 -38.86 6.30 -34.90
N LEU A 73 -38.82 5.33 -33.99
CA LEU A 73 -39.29 5.47 -32.63
C LEU A 73 -38.15 5.90 -31.70
N THR A 74 -38.49 6.71 -30.72
CA THR A 74 -37.66 7.04 -29.57
C THR A 74 -38.40 6.64 -28.30
N TYR A 75 -37.68 6.16 -27.31
CA TYR A 75 -38.24 5.66 -26.06
C TYR A 75 -37.78 6.52 -24.90
N THR A 76 -38.70 6.91 -24.04
CA THR A 76 -38.42 7.57 -22.76
C THR A 76 -38.63 6.57 -21.63
N LEU A 77 -37.53 6.11 -21.02
CA LEU A 77 -37.50 5.27 -19.83
C LEU A 77 -37.45 6.16 -18.59
N VAL A 78 -38.39 5.94 -17.66
CA VAL A 78 -38.42 6.60 -16.35
C VAL A 78 -38.21 5.57 -15.25
N ILE A 79 -37.23 5.81 -14.37
CA ILE A 79 -36.95 5.01 -13.19
C ILE A 79 -37.19 5.87 -11.94
N THR A 80 -38.14 5.45 -11.11
CA THR A 80 -38.49 6.12 -9.86
C THR A 80 -37.91 5.36 -8.69
N GLY A 81 -37.19 6.08 -7.82
CA GLY A 81 -36.44 5.50 -6.72
C GLY A 81 -37.21 5.36 -5.41
N PRO A 82 -36.53 4.86 -4.36
CA PRO A 82 -37.16 4.53 -3.07
C PRO A 82 -37.74 5.73 -2.33
N THR A 83 -37.29 6.94 -2.64
CA THR A 83 -37.81 8.19 -2.06
C THR A 83 -39.03 8.75 -2.81
N GLY A 84 -39.50 8.06 -3.86
CA GLY A 84 -40.57 8.52 -4.73
C GLY A 84 -40.13 9.56 -5.77
N SER A 85 -38.85 9.95 -5.78
CA SER A 85 -38.29 10.85 -6.78
C SER A 85 -37.85 10.08 -8.02
N GLN A 86 -38.04 10.70 -9.20
CA GLN A 86 -37.43 10.20 -10.42
C GLN A 86 -35.91 10.19 -10.25
N THR A 87 -35.32 9.00 -10.29
CA THR A 87 -33.87 8.81 -10.12
C THR A 87 -33.17 8.91 -11.47
N GLN A 88 -33.81 8.46 -12.54
CA GLN A 88 -33.31 8.57 -13.91
C GLN A 88 -34.46 8.74 -14.91
N SER A 89 -34.21 9.52 -15.96
CA SER A 89 -35.03 9.59 -17.17
C SER A 89 -34.10 9.56 -18.38
N VAL A 90 -34.30 8.59 -19.26
CA VAL A 90 -33.38 8.32 -20.39
C VAL A 90 -34.18 8.23 -21.68
N THR A 91 -33.73 8.96 -22.70
CA THR A 91 -34.27 8.84 -24.06
C THR A 91 -33.32 8.02 -24.92
N THR A 92 -33.81 6.97 -25.59
CA THR A 92 -33.02 6.04 -26.40
C THR A 92 -33.78 5.62 -27.66
N ILE A 93 -33.07 5.19 -28.71
CA ILE A 93 -33.66 4.62 -29.94
C ILE A 93 -33.72 3.08 -29.92
N SER A 94 -33.14 2.46 -28.90
CA SER A 94 -33.14 1.00 -28.72
C SER A 94 -34.17 0.59 -27.68
N SER A 95 -34.79 -0.58 -27.81
CA SER A 95 -35.68 -1.13 -26.79
C SER A 95 -35.01 -1.67 -25.51
N THR A 96 -33.79 -1.19 -25.22
CA THR A 96 -33.02 -1.62 -24.06
C THR A 96 -32.15 -0.50 -23.50
N HIS A 97 -31.90 -0.53 -22.18
CA HIS A 97 -31.03 0.41 -21.50
C HIS A 97 -30.37 -0.20 -20.25
N SER A 98 -29.05 -0.20 -20.18
CA SER A 98 -28.30 -0.61 -18.98
C SER A 98 -27.92 0.59 -18.11
N VAL A 99 -28.18 0.48 -16.81
CA VAL A 99 -27.80 1.52 -15.85
C VAL A 99 -26.29 1.55 -15.67
N THR A 100 -25.68 2.72 -15.84
CA THR A 100 -24.23 2.91 -15.70
C THR A 100 -23.80 3.29 -14.29
N THR A 101 -24.71 3.87 -13.49
CA THR A 101 -24.48 4.24 -12.09
C THR A 101 -25.26 3.29 -11.18
N PRO A 102 -24.59 2.42 -10.39
CA PRO A 102 -25.27 1.44 -9.55
C PRO A 102 -26.39 2.04 -8.71
N LEU A 103 -27.58 1.45 -8.81
CA LEU A 103 -28.72 1.79 -7.97
C LEU A 103 -28.43 1.39 -6.52
N VAL A 104 -28.93 2.20 -5.58
CA VAL A 104 -28.85 1.89 -4.15
C VAL A 104 -29.87 0.82 -3.78
N ASN A 105 -29.67 0.14 -2.66
CA ASN A 105 -30.66 -0.82 -2.17
C ASN A 105 -31.99 -0.13 -1.84
N GLY A 106 -33.09 -0.71 -2.32
CA GLY A 106 -34.42 -0.16 -2.10
C GLY A 106 -35.44 -0.60 -3.16
N ALA A 107 -36.68 -0.13 -3.00
CA ALA A 107 -37.77 -0.39 -3.92
C ALA A 107 -37.80 0.68 -5.04
N TYR A 108 -37.99 0.22 -6.26
CA TYR A 108 -38.04 1.04 -7.47
C TYR A 108 -39.27 0.71 -8.31
N SER A 109 -39.67 1.66 -9.14
CA SER A 109 -40.62 1.43 -10.22
C SER A 109 -40.07 1.97 -11.53
N TRP A 110 -40.46 1.37 -12.65
CA TRP A 110 -40.04 1.82 -13.97
C TRP A 110 -41.15 1.70 -15.00
N SER A 111 -41.15 2.62 -15.96
CA SER A 111 -42.09 2.67 -17.06
C SER A 111 -41.41 3.26 -18.30
N VAL A 112 -41.96 2.92 -19.47
CA VAL A 112 -41.49 3.37 -20.78
C VAL A 112 -42.65 3.95 -21.56
N GLN A 113 -42.36 4.99 -22.33
CA GLN A 113 -43.22 5.55 -23.36
C GLN A 113 -42.45 5.59 -24.69
N ALA A 114 -43.14 5.36 -25.79
CA ALA A 114 -42.60 5.57 -27.13
C ALA A 114 -43.12 6.88 -27.73
N THR A 115 -42.25 7.58 -28.44
CA THR A 115 -42.55 8.79 -29.22
C THR A 115 -42.10 8.56 -30.65
N ASP A 116 -43.00 8.77 -31.61
CA ASP A 116 -42.72 8.59 -33.02
C ASP A 116 -42.10 9.83 -33.69
N SER A 117 -41.74 9.73 -34.97
CA SER A 117 -41.07 10.82 -35.70
C SER A 117 -41.94 12.06 -35.92
N THR A 118 -43.25 11.97 -35.68
CA THR A 118 -44.21 13.09 -35.76
C THR A 118 -44.44 13.75 -34.41
N GLY A 119 -43.86 13.20 -33.33
CA GLY A 119 -44.06 13.65 -31.95
C GLY A 119 -45.30 13.06 -31.30
N ALA A 120 -45.92 12.03 -31.90
CA ALA A 120 -47.03 11.32 -31.29
C ALA A 120 -46.51 10.34 -30.24
N ASP A 121 -47.30 10.15 -29.18
CA ASP A 121 -46.91 9.45 -27.96
C ASP A 121 -47.81 8.22 -27.70
N SER A 122 -47.20 7.11 -27.26
CA SER A 122 -47.93 5.89 -26.85
C SER A 122 -48.57 5.99 -25.46
N GLY A 123 -48.27 7.06 -24.72
CA GLY A 123 -48.43 7.11 -23.26
C GLY A 123 -47.45 6.19 -22.53
N PHE A 124 -47.22 6.48 -21.25
CA PHE A 124 -46.46 5.59 -20.37
C PHE A 124 -47.24 4.32 -20.06
N VAL A 125 -46.55 3.19 -20.12
CA VAL A 125 -47.12 1.90 -19.71
C VAL A 125 -47.30 1.84 -18.20
N ALA A 126 -48.18 0.97 -17.71
CA ALA A 126 -48.30 0.73 -16.27
C ALA A 126 -46.93 0.29 -15.70
N PRO A 127 -46.42 0.94 -14.64
CA PRO A 127 -45.05 0.70 -14.18
C PRO A 127 -44.88 -0.68 -13.58
N TYR A 128 -43.73 -1.30 -13.85
CA TYR A 128 -43.28 -2.49 -13.14
C TYR A 128 -42.48 -2.09 -11.91
N ASN A 129 -42.67 -2.81 -10.81
CA ASN A 129 -41.93 -2.59 -9.57
C ASN A 129 -40.79 -3.61 -9.44
N PHE A 130 -39.68 -3.24 -8.82
CA PHE A 130 -38.60 -4.16 -8.50
C PHE A 130 -37.86 -3.69 -7.24
N THR A 131 -37.10 -4.58 -6.61
CA THR A 131 -36.28 -4.27 -5.44
C THR A 131 -34.81 -4.52 -5.76
N VAL A 132 -33.94 -3.56 -5.46
CA VAL A 132 -32.49 -3.75 -5.48
C VAL A 132 -32.05 -4.17 -4.07
N ALA A 133 -31.43 -5.33 -3.96
CA ALA A 133 -30.88 -5.90 -2.74
C ALA A 133 -29.44 -6.40 -3.00
N ALA A 134 -28.62 -5.51 -3.55
CA ALA A 134 -27.23 -5.79 -3.84
C ALA A 134 -26.38 -5.86 -2.56
N MET A 135 -25.49 -6.84 -2.49
CA MET A 135 -24.44 -6.88 -1.48
C MET A 135 -23.20 -6.16 -2.03
N TYR A 136 -22.81 -5.05 -1.40
CA TYR A 136 -21.57 -4.37 -1.76
C TYR A 136 -20.38 -5.11 -1.13
N TYR A 137 -19.55 -5.74 -1.97
CA TYR A 137 -18.23 -6.19 -1.54
C TYR A 137 -17.25 -5.01 -1.63
N THR A 138 -16.79 -4.54 -0.47
CA THR A 138 -15.63 -3.66 -0.41
C THR A 138 -14.38 -4.51 -0.59
N TYR A 139 -13.82 -4.54 -1.80
CA TYR A 139 -12.50 -5.11 -2.01
C TYR A 139 -11.45 -4.11 -1.50
N LEU A 140 -10.80 -4.45 -0.38
CA LEU A 140 -9.56 -3.77 0.02
C LEU A 140 -8.51 -4.05 -1.06
N PRO A 141 -7.77 -3.03 -1.55
CA PRO A 141 -6.63 -3.30 -2.41
C PRO A 141 -5.67 -4.22 -1.65
N VAL A 142 -5.29 -5.34 -2.26
CA VAL A 142 -4.21 -6.18 -1.75
C VAL A 142 -2.93 -5.36 -1.87
N LEU A 143 -2.49 -4.78 -0.76
CA LEU A 143 -1.16 -4.20 -0.64
C LEU A 143 -0.20 -5.38 -0.47
N GLU A 144 0.35 -5.90 -1.57
CA GLU A 144 1.35 -6.95 -1.49
C GLU A 144 2.59 -6.36 -0.80
N LYS A 145 2.82 -6.77 0.46
CA LYS A 145 3.98 -6.36 1.23
C LYS A 145 5.22 -6.74 0.42
N PRO A 146 6.11 -5.79 0.07
CA PRO A 146 7.32 -6.15 -0.64
C PRO A 146 8.08 -7.20 0.18
N ALA A 147 8.28 -8.38 -0.43
CA ALA A 147 8.90 -9.54 0.20
C ALA A 147 10.33 -9.71 -0.30
N CYS A 148 11.17 -10.34 0.52
CA CYS A 148 12.51 -10.73 0.12
C CYS A 148 12.51 -12.02 -0.71
N PRO A 149 13.54 -12.25 -1.55
CA PRO A 149 13.67 -13.50 -2.29
C PRO A 149 13.70 -14.70 -1.36
N VAL A 150 12.96 -15.75 -1.71
CA VAL A 150 12.86 -17.00 -0.92
C VAL A 150 13.79 -18.11 -1.42
N SER A 151 14.45 -17.91 -2.56
CA SER A 151 15.44 -18.83 -3.12
C SER A 151 16.65 -18.07 -3.66
N SER A 152 17.79 -18.75 -3.70
CA SER A 152 19.04 -18.21 -4.23
C SER A 152 19.91 -19.32 -4.81
N ALA A 153 20.75 -18.97 -5.78
CA ALA A 153 21.81 -19.83 -6.31
C ALA A 153 23.15 -19.65 -5.58
N ASN A 154 23.26 -18.67 -4.68
CA ASN A 154 24.48 -18.43 -3.91
C ASN A 154 24.72 -19.56 -2.91
N SER A 155 25.98 -19.86 -2.63
CA SER A 155 26.36 -20.86 -1.62
C SER A 155 27.34 -20.23 -0.63
N TYR A 156 27.24 -20.63 0.63
CA TYR A 156 28.04 -20.09 1.74
C TYR A 156 28.62 -21.23 2.53
N GLN A 157 29.71 -20.96 3.26
CA GLN A 157 30.39 -21.97 4.08
C GLN A 157 30.55 -21.45 5.49
N LEU A 158 30.50 -22.38 6.44
CA LEU A 158 30.84 -22.12 7.82
C LEU A 158 32.36 -22.06 7.97
N ILE A 159 32.82 -21.10 8.78
CA ILE A 159 34.19 -21.06 9.27
C ILE A 159 34.17 -21.04 10.79
N PRO A 160 35.21 -21.60 11.46
CA PRO A 160 35.28 -21.52 12.90
C PRO A 160 35.41 -20.06 13.35
N PHE A 161 34.73 -19.70 14.44
CA PHE A 161 35.02 -18.46 15.18
C PHE A 161 36.04 -18.75 16.31
N SER A 162 36.64 -17.71 16.89
CA SER A 162 37.56 -17.76 18.03
C SER A 162 36.96 -17.13 19.27
N GLY A 163 37.42 -17.57 20.43
CA GLY A 163 36.94 -17.06 21.72
C GLY A 163 35.64 -17.74 22.16
N SER A 164 35.00 -17.15 23.16
CA SER A 164 33.72 -17.63 23.67
C SER A 164 32.57 -17.20 22.75
N PRO A 165 31.52 -18.03 22.60
CA PRO A 165 30.29 -17.57 21.98
C PRO A 165 29.71 -16.39 22.75
N THR A 166 28.87 -15.62 22.08
CA THR A 166 28.08 -14.57 22.73
C THR A 166 27.29 -15.10 23.93
N ASP A 167 27.18 -14.27 24.97
CA ASP A 167 26.70 -14.64 26.30
C ASP A 167 25.18 -14.59 26.45
N ARG A 168 24.45 -14.22 25.39
CA ARG A 168 22.99 -14.02 25.40
C ARG A 168 22.37 -14.35 24.03
N PRO A 169 21.04 -14.52 23.95
CA PRO A 169 20.36 -14.77 22.69
C PRO A 169 20.66 -13.69 21.66
N ASP A 170 21.06 -14.10 20.45
CA ASP A 170 21.46 -13.21 19.35
C ASP A 170 20.41 -12.13 19.02
N SER A 171 19.13 -12.54 18.97
CA SER A 171 17.97 -11.68 18.70
C SER A 171 17.66 -10.70 19.81
N GLN A 172 18.21 -10.91 21.02
CA GLN A 172 18.10 -10.06 22.21
C GLN A 172 19.42 -9.31 22.50
N HIS A 173 20.40 -9.39 21.61
CA HIS A 173 21.71 -8.79 21.80
C HIS A 173 21.79 -7.40 21.17
N GLY A 174 21.71 -6.33 21.96
CA GLY A 174 21.74 -4.95 21.44
C GLY A 174 22.99 -4.58 20.64
N ASP A 175 24.11 -5.26 20.88
CA ASP A 175 25.34 -5.12 20.09
C ASP A 175 25.35 -5.89 18.75
N LEU A 176 24.49 -6.90 18.57
CA LEU A 176 24.42 -7.69 17.32
C LEU A 176 23.18 -7.35 16.50
N ASN A 177 22.01 -7.23 17.13
CA ASN A 177 20.75 -6.88 16.50
C ASN A 177 20.48 -5.36 16.67
N LEU A 178 20.93 -4.57 15.70
CA LEU A 178 20.89 -3.10 15.76
C LEU A 178 19.48 -2.54 16.01
N ALA A 179 18.43 -3.24 15.57
CA ALA A 179 17.06 -2.78 15.77
C ALA A 179 16.58 -2.77 17.22
N LEU A 180 17.25 -3.51 18.12
CA LEU A 180 16.96 -3.40 19.55
C LEU A 180 17.37 -2.03 20.08
N ARG A 181 18.52 -1.51 19.63
CA ARG A 181 18.95 -0.14 19.92
C ARG A 181 17.96 0.85 19.28
N GLY A 182 17.64 0.63 18.01
CA GLY A 182 16.94 1.61 17.21
C GLY A 182 17.81 2.81 16.87
N TYR A 183 17.28 3.68 16.02
CA TYR A 183 17.97 4.85 15.51
C TYR A 183 16.96 5.91 15.08
N SER A 184 17.40 7.17 15.05
CA SER A 184 16.58 8.33 14.70
C SER A 184 17.29 9.19 13.64
N ILE A 185 16.50 9.83 12.77
CA ILE A 185 17.02 10.75 11.75
C ILE A 185 17.69 11.95 12.44
N THR A 186 18.80 12.40 11.89
CA THR A 186 19.49 13.64 12.30
C THR A 186 19.54 14.64 11.14
N ASN A 187 19.80 15.91 11.43
CA ASN A 187 19.88 17.00 10.44
C ASN A 187 21.33 17.29 9.99
N ALA A 188 22.28 16.41 10.31
CA ALA A 188 23.67 16.53 9.87
C ALA A 188 23.80 16.48 8.33
N ALA A 189 24.95 16.95 7.83
CA ALA A 189 25.21 16.99 6.39
C ALA A 189 25.16 15.59 5.75
N LYS A 190 24.45 15.50 4.61
CA LYS A 190 24.24 14.28 3.83
C LYS A 190 25.32 14.08 2.76
N GLN A 191 26.57 14.14 3.18
CA GLN A 191 27.74 14.04 2.32
C GLN A 191 28.87 13.29 3.04
N LEU A 192 29.85 12.79 2.29
CA LEU A 192 31.07 12.26 2.89
C LEU A 192 31.87 13.37 3.57
N VAL A 193 32.62 13.01 4.61
CA VAL A 193 33.36 13.96 5.45
C VAL A 193 34.84 13.62 5.45
N ASN A 194 35.68 14.64 5.24
CA ASN A 194 37.12 14.53 5.36
C ASN A 194 37.55 14.86 6.79
N TYR A 195 37.76 13.83 7.62
CA TYR A 195 38.36 13.98 8.94
C TYR A 195 39.89 13.99 8.86
N SER A 196 40.55 14.74 9.75
CA SER A 196 42.00 14.69 9.93
C SER A 196 42.44 13.46 10.73
N GLY A 197 43.75 13.18 10.75
CA GLY A 197 44.36 12.14 11.58
C GLY A 197 44.72 10.87 10.81
N GLY A 198 45.13 9.84 11.55
CA GLY A 198 45.58 8.56 10.97
C GLY A 198 44.46 7.78 10.31
N THR A 199 44.84 6.90 9.38
CA THR A 199 43.94 5.98 8.67
C THR A 199 44.45 4.55 8.83
N ASP A 200 43.54 3.60 9.00
CA ASP A 200 43.83 2.18 8.84
C ASP A 200 43.56 1.77 7.39
N SER A 201 44.59 1.34 6.66
CA SER A 201 44.45 0.86 5.28
C SER A 201 43.60 -0.41 5.17
N ASN A 202 43.55 -1.21 6.25
CA ASN A 202 42.90 -2.51 6.32
C ASN A 202 41.47 -2.47 6.86
N ALA A 203 40.94 -1.28 7.15
CA ALA A 203 39.55 -1.08 7.51
C ALA A 203 38.59 -1.53 6.38
N PRO A 204 37.39 -2.03 6.72
CA PRO A 204 36.37 -2.36 5.74
C PRO A 204 35.94 -1.12 4.94
N ARG A 205 35.92 -1.25 3.62
CA ARG A 205 35.58 -0.17 2.68
C ARG A 205 34.14 -0.28 2.21
N LEU A 206 33.30 0.67 2.61
CA LEU A 206 31.87 0.71 2.29
C LEU A 206 31.58 0.82 0.79
N ALA A 207 32.51 1.36 0.01
CA ALA A 207 32.43 1.33 -1.45
C ALA A 207 32.28 -0.10 -2.03
N GLY A 208 32.85 -1.10 -1.36
CA GLY A 208 32.78 -2.50 -1.74
C GLY A 208 31.40 -3.16 -1.56
N LEU A 209 30.46 -2.49 -0.87
CA LEU A 209 29.07 -2.95 -0.79
C LEU A 209 28.44 -3.13 -2.18
N PHE A 210 28.94 -2.38 -3.18
CA PHE A 210 28.46 -2.40 -4.55
C PHE A 210 29.55 -2.91 -5.49
N SER A 211 29.22 -3.88 -6.36
CA SER A 211 30.15 -4.42 -7.36
C SER A 211 29.54 -4.38 -8.78
N PRO A 212 30.07 -3.55 -9.70
CA PRO A 212 31.10 -2.54 -9.47
C PRO A 212 30.60 -1.44 -8.51
N ASN A 213 31.54 -0.66 -7.94
CA ASN A 213 31.19 0.46 -7.08
C ASN A 213 30.21 1.40 -7.80
N SER A 214 29.03 1.58 -7.23
CA SER A 214 27.95 2.41 -7.75
C SER A 214 27.33 3.29 -6.66
N PHE A 215 28.12 3.66 -5.65
CA PHE A 215 27.71 4.66 -4.66
C PHE A 215 27.33 5.97 -5.35
N THR A 216 26.10 6.45 -5.11
CA THR A 216 25.55 7.65 -5.77
C THR A 216 25.26 8.79 -4.80
N ALA A 217 24.60 8.51 -3.67
CA ALA A 217 24.14 9.54 -2.74
C ALA A 217 23.90 9.01 -1.32
N ILE A 218 23.86 9.96 -0.38
CA ILE A 218 23.42 9.77 1.01
C ILE A 218 22.03 10.41 1.17
N PRO A 219 20.93 9.67 0.95
CA PRO A 219 19.58 10.22 1.08
C PRO A 219 19.21 10.62 2.50
N THR A 220 19.67 9.86 3.51
CA THR A 220 19.30 10.03 4.91
C THR A 220 20.49 9.76 5.84
N VAL A 221 20.54 10.47 6.96
CA VAL A 221 21.55 10.26 8.02
C VAL A 221 20.85 10.07 9.36
N TYR A 222 21.43 9.22 10.20
CA TYR A 222 20.82 8.79 11.45
C TYR A 222 21.82 8.77 12.61
N ARG A 223 21.30 8.83 13.84
CA ARG A 223 22.02 8.49 15.06
C ARG A 223 21.38 7.25 15.68
N VAL A 224 22.22 6.23 15.89
CA VAL A 224 21.92 5.01 16.62
C VAL A 224 21.79 5.34 18.09
N ASN A 225 20.87 4.69 18.78
CA ASN A 225 20.74 4.82 20.21
C ASN A 225 21.87 4.11 20.96
N GLY A 226 22.26 4.68 22.09
CA GLY A 226 23.13 4.00 23.04
C GLY A 226 22.45 2.74 23.60
N TRP A 227 23.20 2.00 24.40
CA TRP A 227 22.69 0.79 25.03
C TRP A 227 23.23 0.68 26.43
N ASP A 228 22.35 0.37 27.37
CA ASP A 228 22.70 0.11 28.75
C ASP A 228 22.44 -1.37 29.04
N TRP A 229 23.49 -2.10 29.42
CA TRP A 229 23.38 -3.50 29.81
C TRP A 229 22.89 -3.68 31.25
N GLY A 230 22.91 -2.63 32.07
CA GLY A 230 22.41 -2.63 33.44
C GLY A 230 20.89 -2.50 33.54
N CYS A 231 20.20 -2.10 32.47
CA CYS A 231 18.75 -2.00 32.46
C CYS A 231 18.08 -3.30 31.97
N GLY A 232 17.47 -4.03 32.90
CA GLY A 232 16.75 -5.27 32.60
C GLY A 232 17.67 -6.46 32.27
N SER A 233 17.08 -7.63 32.06
CA SER A 233 17.84 -8.88 31.85
C SER A 233 18.54 -8.95 30.48
N GLN A 234 18.13 -8.14 29.52
CA GLN A 234 18.67 -8.14 28.15
C GLN A 234 19.29 -6.79 27.75
N GLY A 235 19.37 -5.82 28.67
CA GLY A 235 19.70 -4.45 28.34
C GLY A 235 18.55 -3.70 27.66
N CYS A 236 18.72 -2.40 27.48
CA CYS A 236 17.74 -1.53 26.86
C CYS A 236 18.41 -0.38 26.09
N ALA A 237 17.68 0.14 25.10
CA ALA A 237 18.11 1.31 24.34
C ALA A 237 18.11 2.55 25.24
N THR A 238 19.12 3.39 25.08
CA THR A 238 19.17 4.72 25.69
C THR A 238 18.95 5.80 24.62
N GLY A 239 19.29 7.06 24.91
CA GLY A 239 19.18 8.13 23.92
C GLY A 239 20.15 7.99 22.74
N PRO A 240 20.01 8.82 21.70
CA PRO A 240 20.92 8.84 20.56
C PRO A 240 22.38 9.02 20.99
N ILE A 241 23.30 8.26 20.39
CA ILE A 241 24.74 8.45 20.58
C ILE A 241 25.12 9.85 20.09
N THR A 242 25.89 10.59 20.91
CA THR A 242 26.23 11.99 20.64
C THR A 242 27.70 12.23 20.33
N ASP A 243 28.55 11.18 20.41
CA ASP A 243 29.97 11.26 20.06
C ASP A 243 30.19 11.65 18.59
N TRP A 244 29.23 11.30 17.72
CA TRP A 244 29.23 11.63 16.31
C TRP A 244 27.91 12.20 15.86
N ASP A 245 27.97 13.13 14.90
CA ASP A 245 26.77 13.70 14.31
C ASP A 245 25.92 12.68 13.57
N VAL A 246 26.56 11.65 13.03
CA VAL A 246 25.97 10.54 12.30
C VAL A 246 26.65 9.27 12.76
N THR A 247 25.89 8.23 13.09
CA THR A 247 26.43 6.90 13.42
C THR A 247 25.80 5.78 12.59
N LEU A 248 24.88 6.12 11.69
CA LEU A 248 24.25 5.22 10.72
C LEU A 248 23.95 6.02 9.44
N LEU A 249 24.39 5.48 8.30
CA LEU A 249 24.33 6.13 7.00
C LEU A 249 23.28 5.48 6.11
N GLY A 250 22.33 6.26 5.60
CA GLY A 250 21.48 5.83 4.49
C GLY A 250 22.26 5.93 3.19
N LEU A 251 22.34 4.83 2.43
CA LEU A 251 22.95 4.76 1.11
C LEU A 251 21.86 4.54 0.07
N ALA A 252 21.82 5.38 -0.97
CA ALA A 252 20.87 5.22 -2.06
C ALA A 252 21.10 3.90 -2.81
N THR A 253 20.03 3.14 -3.04
CA THR A 253 20.06 1.86 -3.73
C THR A 253 18.87 1.71 -4.66
N ASN A 254 18.96 0.78 -5.61
CA ASN A 254 17.79 0.29 -6.33
C ASN A 254 17.27 -0.98 -5.65
N LYS A 255 15.94 -1.16 -5.60
CA LYS A 255 15.35 -2.41 -5.11
C LYS A 255 15.91 -3.60 -5.90
N GLY A 256 16.37 -4.64 -5.21
CA GLY A 256 16.96 -5.82 -5.84
C GLY A 256 18.43 -5.68 -6.22
N GLN A 257 19.05 -4.51 -6.03
CA GLN A 257 20.48 -4.32 -6.27
C GLN A 257 21.31 -5.26 -5.38
N PRO A 258 22.27 -6.04 -5.93
CA PRO A 258 23.14 -6.89 -5.13
C PRO A 258 23.94 -6.08 -4.11
N ILE A 259 23.99 -6.58 -2.88
CA ILE A 259 24.78 -6.01 -1.78
C ILE A 259 25.82 -7.06 -1.37
N ASN A 260 27.09 -6.65 -1.33
CA ASN A 260 28.21 -7.45 -0.82
C ASN A 260 28.57 -7.03 0.60
N ILE A 261 29.61 -7.62 1.17
CA ILE A 261 30.27 -7.05 2.35
C ILE A 261 31.06 -5.80 1.98
N PRO A 262 31.27 -4.85 2.91
CA PRO A 262 32.32 -3.86 2.74
C PRO A 262 33.67 -4.53 2.46
N GLU A 263 34.40 -4.04 1.46
CA GLU A 263 35.60 -4.69 0.96
C GLU A 263 36.73 -4.63 1.99
N ARG A 264 37.47 -5.73 2.14
CA ARG A 264 38.68 -5.76 2.97
C ARG A 264 39.81 -6.53 2.31
N GLY A 265 41.04 -6.00 2.46
CA GLY A 265 42.26 -6.58 1.92
C GLY A 265 42.80 -7.80 2.68
N PRO A 266 42.97 -7.75 4.02
CA PRO A 266 43.45 -8.93 4.77
C PRO A 266 42.36 -10.00 4.99
N GLU A 267 42.76 -11.26 5.13
CA GLU A 267 41.86 -12.35 5.50
C GLU A 267 41.64 -12.37 7.03
N ILE A 268 40.50 -12.89 7.45
CA ILE A 268 40.28 -13.30 8.84
C ILE A 268 40.48 -14.82 9.02
N TYR A 269 40.37 -15.57 7.92
CA TYR A 269 40.53 -17.02 7.87
C TYR A 269 40.93 -17.44 6.46
N GLY A 270 41.75 -18.49 6.36
CA GLY A 270 42.27 -18.97 5.08
C GLY A 270 41.17 -19.35 4.09
N GLY A 271 41.44 -19.13 2.80
CA GLY A 271 40.50 -19.43 1.72
C GLY A 271 39.64 -18.24 1.28
N GLY A 272 40.13 -17.01 1.47
CA GLY A 272 39.52 -15.78 0.98
C GLY A 272 38.57 -15.08 1.95
N TYR A 273 38.37 -15.60 3.17
CA TYR A 273 37.34 -15.08 4.07
C TYR A 273 37.75 -13.76 4.72
N ARG A 274 36.84 -12.78 4.67
CA ARG A 274 37.07 -11.40 5.12
C ARG A 274 36.21 -11.01 6.31
N ALA A 275 35.03 -11.62 6.44
CA ALA A 275 34.09 -11.35 7.53
C ALA A 275 33.37 -12.63 7.97
N ILE A 276 32.84 -12.62 9.19
CA ILE A 276 31.84 -13.58 9.68
C ILE A 276 30.50 -12.89 9.94
N VAL A 277 29.42 -13.65 9.82
CA VAL A 277 28.07 -13.20 10.17
C VAL A 277 27.81 -13.41 11.66
N LEU A 278 27.72 -12.33 12.42
CA LEU A 278 27.37 -12.37 13.84
C LEU A 278 25.86 -12.40 14.06
N TYR A 279 25.09 -11.82 13.16
CA TYR A 279 23.63 -11.83 13.24
C TYR A 279 23.03 -11.71 11.85
N ALA A 280 21.97 -12.48 11.57
CA ALA A 280 21.19 -12.32 10.35
C ALA A 280 19.70 -12.54 10.64
N ALA A 281 18.88 -11.67 10.07
CA ALA A 281 17.44 -11.83 9.93
C ALA A 281 17.04 -11.42 8.50
N GLU A 282 15.78 -11.66 8.11
CA GLU A 282 15.30 -11.42 6.74
C GLU A 282 15.70 -10.04 6.17
N ARG A 283 15.69 -9.00 7.02
CA ARG A 283 15.89 -7.60 6.62
C ARG A 283 17.14 -6.90 7.19
N ARG A 284 18.05 -7.65 7.81
CA ARG A 284 19.27 -7.09 8.44
C ARG A 284 20.35 -8.12 8.69
N ILE A 285 21.58 -7.64 8.71
CA ILE A 285 22.76 -8.48 8.95
C ILE A 285 23.84 -7.68 9.68
N THR A 286 24.57 -8.34 10.57
CA THR A 286 25.72 -7.80 11.29
C THR A 286 26.95 -8.65 11.01
N LEU A 287 28.01 -7.98 10.61
CA LEU A 287 29.27 -8.56 10.16
C LEU A 287 30.39 -8.19 11.13
N ALA A 288 31.31 -9.12 11.37
CA ALA A 288 32.59 -8.82 12.03
C ALA A 288 33.75 -9.11 11.08
N TYR A 289 34.76 -8.24 11.12
CA TYR A 289 36.03 -8.36 10.41
C TYR A 289 37.15 -8.92 11.30
N THR A 290 36.73 -9.67 12.31
CA THR A 290 37.56 -10.57 13.13
C THR A 290 36.93 -11.97 13.03
N ARG A 291 37.51 -12.96 13.72
CA ARG A 291 36.85 -14.26 13.92
C ARG A 291 36.13 -14.35 15.27
N GLU A 292 35.97 -13.26 16.02
CA GLU A 292 35.38 -13.34 17.36
C GLU A 292 33.86 -13.20 17.29
N ASP A 293 33.11 -13.94 18.10
CA ASP A 293 31.64 -13.84 18.18
C ASP A 293 31.19 -12.61 19.00
N THR A 294 31.76 -11.45 18.68
CA THR A 294 31.55 -10.18 19.35
C THR A 294 31.95 -9.01 18.44
N VAL A 295 31.37 -7.86 18.73
CA VAL A 295 31.72 -6.56 18.12
C VAL A 295 32.75 -5.78 18.92
N ALA A 296 33.18 -6.31 20.08
CA ALA A 296 34.08 -5.63 21.02
C ALA A 296 35.50 -5.42 20.46
N ASN A 297 35.91 -6.21 19.47
CA ASN A 297 37.25 -6.16 18.88
C ASN A 297 37.18 -6.01 17.35
N GLY A 298 38.15 -5.27 16.81
CA GLY A 298 38.22 -4.96 15.38
C GLY A 298 37.00 -4.22 14.86
N TYR A 299 36.77 -4.31 13.55
CA TYR A 299 35.64 -3.65 12.91
C TYR A 299 34.42 -4.56 12.84
N SER A 300 33.25 -3.96 13.03
CA SER A 300 31.97 -4.59 12.70
C SER A 300 31.07 -3.64 11.94
N VAL A 301 30.18 -4.21 11.14
CA VAL A 301 29.28 -3.46 10.27
C VAL A 301 27.87 -4.00 10.42
N HIS A 302 26.94 -3.10 10.69
CA HIS A 302 25.50 -3.39 10.69
C HIS A 302 24.91 -2.90 9.38
N ILE A 303 24.08 -3.72 8.74
CA ILE A 303 23.37 -3.39 7.51
C ILE A 303 21.88 -3.67 7.73
N GLU A 304 21.07 -2.62 7.59
CA GLU A 304 19.61 -2.68 7.68
C GLU A 304 18.98 -2.45 6.31
N ASN A 305 17.72 -2.87 6.19
CA ASN A 305 16.91 -2.76 4.96
C ASN A 305 17.53 -3.47 3.74
N VAL A 306 18.23 -4.58 4.01
CA VAL A 306 18.74 -5.52 3.00
C VAL A 306 17.91 -6.79 3.05
N CYS A 307 17.50 -7.32 1.91
CA CYS A 307 17.04 -8.70 1.82
C CYS A 307 18.24 -9.63 1.90
N VAL A 308 18.50 -10.18 3.08
CA VAL A 308 19.58 -11.16 3.28
C VAL A 308 19.33 -12.37 2.40
N ASP A 309 20.38 -12.87 1.75
CA ASP A 309 20.29 -14.04 0.89
C ASP A 309 19.68 -15.22 1.66
N PRO A 310 18.64 -15.89 1.13
CA PRO A 310 17.95 -16.95 1.86
C PRO A 310 18.85 -18.14 2.21
N ASN A 311 19.85 -18.45 1.39
CA ASN A 311 20.80 -19.54 1.68
C ASN A 311 21.79 -19.12 2.78
N LEU A 312 22.20 -17.85 2.82
CA LEU A 312 23.02 -17.31 3.91
C LEU A 312 22.24 -17.27 5.23
N LEU A 313 21.00 -16.80 5.20
CA LEU A 313 20.12 -16.73 6.37
C LEU A 313 19.86 -18.13 6.94
N ALA A 314 19.54 -19.10 6.08
CA ALA A 314 19.34 -20.49 6.50
C ALA A 314 20.62 -21.08 7.11
N LEU A 315 21.80 -20.80 6.52
CA LEU A 315 23.08 -21.27 7.07
C LEU A 315 23.35 -20.65 8.44
N TYR A 316 23.11 -19.34 8.61
CA TYR A 316 23.23 -18.67 9.90
C TYR A 316 22.29 -19.29 10.95
N GLN A 317 21.01 -19.45 10.61
CA GLN A 317 20.00 -20.01 11.49
C GLN A 317 20.31 -21.46 11.90
N SER A 318 20.96 -22.25 11.04
CA SER A 318 21.43 -23.59 11.41
C SER A 318 22.46 -23.58 12.55
N GLN A 319 23.11 -22.44 12.80
CA GLN A 319 24.09 -22.25 13.87
C GLN A 319 23.49 -21.58 15.13
N VAL A 320 22.18 -21.35 15.16
CA VAL A 320 21.47 -20.73 16.27
C VAL A 320 20.36 -21.66 16.77
N GLY A 321 20.42 -22.03 18.04
CA GLY A 321 19.43 -22.91 18.67
C GLY A 321 18.12 -22.17 18.97
N ALA A 322 17.08 -22.90 19.38
CA ALA A 322 15.77 -22.32 19.70
C ALA A 322 15.81 -21.20 20.76
N GLY A 323 16.83 -21.19 21.63
CA GLY A 323 17.06 -20.14 22.63
C GLY A 323 17.87 -18.93 22.14
N GLY A 324 18.24 -18.86 20.85
CA GLY A 324 19.06 -17.78 20.28
C GLY A 324 20.56 -17.88 20.54
N PHE A 325 21.04 -19.00 21.11
CA PHE A 325 22.46 -19.24 21.39
C PHE A 325 23.13 -20.05 20.28
N ARG A 326 24.45 -19.93 20.18
CA ARG A 326 25.26 -20.74 19.23
C ARG A 326 25.13 -22.23 19.55
N VAL A 327 24.92 -23.06 18.53
CA VAL A 327 24.92 -24.54 18.67
C VAL A 327 26.26 -25.18 18.31
N SER A 328 27.16 -24.40 17.72
CA SER A 328 28.52 -24.82 17.38
C SER A 328 29.49 -23.64 17.48
N ASN A 329 30.79 -23.89 17.30
CA ASN A 329 31.81 -22.85 17.22
C ASN A 329 32.05 -22.34 15.79
N GLN A 330 31.02 -22.35 14.95
CA GLN A 330 31.13 -21.95 13.54
C GLN A 330 30.03 -20.96 13.16
N LEU A 331 30.38 -20.01 12.28
CA LEU A 331 29.48 -19.03 11.72
C LEU A 331 29.73 -18.89 10.21
N PRO A 332 28.75 -18.41 9.42
CA PRO A 332 28.96 -18.16 7.99
C PRO A 332 30.13 -17.20 7.76
N GLY A 333 31.10 -17.64 6.95
CA GLY A 333 32.20 -16.81 6.47
C GLY A 333 31.88 -16.19 5.11
N LEU A 334 32.34 -14.96 4.87
CA LEU A 334 32.05 -14.19 3.67
C LEU A 334 33.33 -13.71 2.95
N ARG A 335 33.27 -13.65 1.62
CA ARG A 335 34.32 -13.11 0.74
C ARG A 335 33.88 -11.79 0.10
N ASN A 336 34.81 -11.00 -0.44
CA ASN A 336 34.49 -9.69 -1.06
C ASN A 336 33.59 -9.82 -2.29
N ASP A 337 33.74 -10.90 -3.05
CA ASP A 337 33.07 -11.19 -4.32
C ASP A 337 31.77 -11.99 -4.14
N GLN A 338 31.27 -12.09 -2.92
CA GLN A 338 30.11 -12.88 -2.56
C GLN A 338 28.98 -11.96 -2.08
N PRO A 339 27.85 -11.89 -2.80
CA PRO A 339 26.70 -11.10 -2.34
C PRO A 339 26.14 -11.70 -1.05
N ILE A 340 25.76 -10.83 -0.12
CA ILE A 340 25.09 -11.19 1.13
C ILE A 340 23.57 -11.08 1.01
N GLY A 341 23.08 -10.54 -0.10
CA GLY A 341 21.67 -10.25 -0.32
C GLY A 341 21.46 -9.19 -1.39
N THR A 342 20.29 -8.56 -1.34
CA THR A 342 19.90 -7.46 -2.24
C THR A 342 19.27 -6.32 -1.46
N ALA A 343 19.34 -5.08 -1.96
CA ALA A 343 18.67 -3.95 -1.32
C ALA A 343 17.15 -4.15 -1.34
N PHE A 344 16.50 -3.95 -0.19
CA PHE A 344 15.05 -4.11 -0.08
C PHE A 344 14.28 -3.01 -0.83
N GLY A 345 14.87 -1.81 -0.93
CA GLY A 345 14.22 -0.64 -1.50
C GLY A 345 15.21 0.42 -2.00
N GLY A 346 14.78 1.68 -1.94
CA GLY A 346 15.53 2.85 -2.41
C GLY A 346 16.73 3.26 -1.55
N GLU A 347 16.87 2.66 -0.36
CA GLU A 347 17.92 2.99 0.61
C GLU A 347 18.27 1.75 1.45
N ILE A 348 19.55 1.50 1.72
CA ILE A 348 20.00 0.63 2.83
C ILE A 348 20.63 1.50 3.92
N GLN A 349 20.63 1.04 5.17
CA GLN A 349 21.34 1.75 6.24
C GLN A 349 22.56 0.98 6.72
N VAL A 350 23.69 1.67 6.88
CA VAL A 350 24.98 1.05 7.25
C VAL A 350 25.63 1.79 8.41
N ALA A 351 25.94 1.06 9.48
CA ALA A 351 26.69 1.57 10.63
C ALA A 351 28.00 0.80 10.77
N VAL A 352 29.06 1.50 11.15
CA VAL A 352 30.38 0.92 11.38
C VAL A 352 30.73 1.07 12.85
N ARG A 353 31.33 0.03 13.43
CA ARG A 353 31.93 0.10 14.76
C ARG A 353 33.42 -0.22 14.68
N ASP A 354 34.18 0.44 15.55
CA ASP A 354 35.59 0.15 15.82
C ASP A 354 35.71 -0.22 17.30
N ARG A 355 36.05 -1.49 17.56
CA ARG A 355 36.20 -2.07 18.91
C ARG A 355 35.00 -1.77 19.82
N GLY A 356 33.81 -1.94 19.27
CA GLY A 356 32.54 -1.68 19.95
C GLY A 356 32.10 -0.21 19.99
N ALA A 357 32.91 0.78 19.63
CA ALA A 357 32.41 2.15 19.52
C ALA A 357 31.75 2.38 18.16
N PHE A 358 30.57 2.99 18.11
CA PHE A 358 30.00 3.45 16.84
C PHE A 358 30.84 4.62 16.30
N MET A 359 31.11 4.57 15.00
CA MET A 359 31.90 5.58 14.29
C MET A 359 31.02 6.40 13.36
N ASP A 360 31.54 7.51 12.82
CA ASP A 360 30.89 8.21 11.71
C ASP A 360 31.18 7.49 10.38
N PRO A 361 30.19 6.79 9.78
CA PRO A 361 30.37 6.05 8.53
C PRO A 361 30.64 6.96 7.30
N ARG A 362 30.52 8.28 7.44
CA ARG A 362 30.83 9.25 6.38
C ARG A 362 32.32 9.52 6.24
N SER A 363 33.17 9.07 7.17
CA SER A 363 34.61 9.33 7.14
C SER A 363 35.25 8.79 5.87
N CYS A 364 35.64 9.70 4.97
CA CYS A 364 36.27 9.38 3.69
C CYS A 364 37.55 8.57 3.88
N LYS A 365 38.41 9.02 4.80
CA LYS A 365 39.71 8.39 5.03
C LYS A 365 39.58 6.95 5.54
N ASP A 366 38.56 6.68 6.36
CA ASP A 366 38.46 5.41 7.09
C ASP A 366 37.66 4.36 6.33
N TRP A 367 36.53 4.75 5.75
CA TRP A 367 35.54 3.79 5.23
C TRP A 367 35.37 3.84 3.73
N TRP A 368 35.91 4.85 3.07
CA TRP A 368 35.78 5.03 1.63
C TRP A 368 37.16 4.95 0.97
N ALA A 369 37.17 4.68 -0.34
CA ALA A 369 38.39 4.72 -1.13
C ALA A 369 38.68 6.16 -1.58
N LYS A 370 39.94 6.46 -1.90
CA LYS A 370 40.37 7.80 -2.38
C LYS A 370 39.64 8.23 -3.68
N ASP A 371 39.14 7.28 -4.45
CA ASP A 371 38.54 7.50 -5.77
C ASP A 371 37.01 7.62 -5.74
N VAL A 372 36.38 7.42 -4.57
CA VAL A 372 35.00 7.86 -4.34
C VAL A 372 35.02 9.38 -4.22
N ALA A 373 33.91 10.08 -4.52
CA ALA A 373 33.78 11.54 -4.51
C ALA A 373 33.99 12.19 -3.11
N CYS A 374 35.18 11.99 -2.53
CA CYS A 374 35.72 12.62 -1.34
C CYS A 374 36.32 14.00 -1.64
N SER A 375 36.46 14.34 -2.93
CA SER A 375 37.12 15.54 -3.45
C SER A 375 36.19 16.74 -3.72
N GLN A 376 34.88 16.63 -3.44
CA GLN A 376 33.89 17.71 -3.66
C GLN A 376 33.12 18.11 -2.40
N GLY A 377 33.39 17.49 -1.24
CA GLY A 377 32.76 17.83 0.03
C GLY A 377 33.52 18.94 0.76
N ILE A 378 32.80 19.90 1.33
CA ILE A 378 33.32 20.90 2.27
C ILE A 378 34.22 20.20 3.30
N THR A 379 35.48 20.61 3.38
CA THR A 379 36.35 20.29 4.53
C THR A 379 35.67 20.87 5.76
N ILE A 380 34.99 20.04 6.54
CA ILE A 380 34.69 20.43 7.91
C ILE A 380 35.89 19.91 8.68
N ASP A 381 36.81 20.82 9.03
CA ASP A 381 37.89 20.56 9.97
C ASP A 381 37.26 20.28 11.36
N LYS A 382 36.54 19.16 11.50
CA LYS A 382 36.16 18.62 12.78
C LYS A 382 37.30 17.74 13.22
N GLU A 383 37.94 18.12 14.32
CA GLU A 383 38.82 17.21 15.02
C GLU A 383 38.04 15.94 15.37
N HIS A 384 38.70 14.79 15.22
CA HIS A 384 38.20 13.53 15.74
C HIS A 384 37.82 13.72 17.22
N PRO A 385 36.61 13.33 17.68
CA PRO A 385 36.22 13.46 19.07
C PRO A 385 37.32 12.88 19.97
N THR A 386 37.84 13.72 20.88
CA THR A 386 38.92 13.36 21.79
C THR A 386 38.45 12.22 22.70
N GLY A 387 39.04 11.03 22.57
CA GLY A 387 38.70 9.85 23.37
C GLY A 387 38.22 8.63 22.55
N VAL A 388 37.86 8.82 21.28
CA VAL A 388 37.38 7.75 20.37
C VAL A 388 38.44 7.39 19.31
N GLY A 389 39.73 7.55 19.63
CA GLY A 389 40.79 7.29 18.65
C GLY A 389 40.86 5.81 18.24
N HIS A 390 41.17 5.55 16.96
CA HIS A 390 41.60 4.24 16.48
C HIS A 390 42.75 3.72 17.35
N LYS A 391 42.43 2.84 18.31
CA LYS A 391 43.45 2.17 19.11
C LYS A 391 43.95 1.00 18.27
N LYS A 392 45.09 1.25 17.60
CA LYS A 392 45.90 0.27 16.85
C LYS A 392 46.00 -1.08 17.55
#